data_AF-A0A0D2MGW3-F1
#
_entry.id   AF-A0A0D2MGW3-F1
#
_cell.length_a   1.000
_cell.length_b   1.000
_cell.length_c   1.000
_cell.angle_alpha   90.00
_cell.angle_beta   90.00
_cell.angle_gamma   90.00
#
_symmetry.space_group_name_H-M   'P 1'
#
loop_
_entity.id
_entity.type
_entity.pdbx_description
1 polymer ?
#
loop_
_entity_poly.entity_id
_entity_poly.type
_entity_poly.pdbx_seq_one_letter_code
_entity_poly.pdbx_strand_id
1 'polypeptide(L)'
;MVAFADRVHALHGPVPLHTHVICDHYTVPKTASSEVMEYSRFLDDVDVVFTKKHLEKTPLEDVPAEPSELLDRNRYQRSSRRALAACLVDIGEAKEARLGEVMARISNTCDKRGILLKPFFDDAAADDHSAKLYGHVTAPQFKQVLNVKVGIRVSDSEAQLLAEKFHHEDLTELVNYIAFSAMVDPHLGAFEEMVQ
;
A
#
# COMPACT_ATOMS: atom_id res chain seq x y z
N MET A 1 -3.30 -3.43 39.05
CA MET A 1 -2.55 -3.02 37.83
C MET A 1 -3.38 -2.16 36.88
N VAL A 2 -4.49 -1.55 37.34
CA VAL A 2 -5.24 -0.49 36.63
C VAL A 2 -4.34 0.71 36.27
N ALA A 3 -3.20 0.86 36.94
CA ALA A 3 -2.26 1.96 36.76
C ALA A 3 -1.39 1.91 35.48
N PHE A 4 -1.41 0.87 34.64
CA PHE A 4 -0.56 0.85 33.43
C PHE A 4 -1.27 1.51 32.23
N ALA A 5 -2.54 1.17 31.98
CA ALA A 5 -3.34 1.81 30.94
C ALA A 5 -3.57 3.32 31.24
N ASP A 6 -3.90 3.65 32.49
CA ASP A 6 -4.14 5.04 32.91
C ASP A 6 -2.86 5.89 32.97
N ARG A 7 -1.67 5.30 33.17
CA ARG A 7 -0.40 6.06 33.16
C ARG A 7 0.12 6.34 31.76
N VAL A 8 -0.18 5.49 30.77
CA VAL A 8 0.16 5.78 29.37
C VAL A 8 -0.72 6.92 28.83
N HIS A 9 -1.99 6.99 29.25
CA HIS A 9 -2.90 8.10 28.94
C HIS A 9 -2.42 9.49 29.42
N ALA A 10 -1.58 9.55 30.47
CA ALA A 10 -1.19 10.81 31.10
C ALA A 10 0.12 11.42 30.53
N LEU A 11 0.88 10.71 29.69
CA LEU A 11 2.21 11.14 29.25
C LEU A 11 2.40 11.21 27.73
N HIS A 12 1.54 10.56 26.95
CA HIS A 12 1.53 10.65 25.50
C HIS A 12 0.09 10.85 25.04
N GLY A 13 -0.11 11.51 23.88
CA GLY A 13 -1.44 11.84 23.34
C GLY A 13 -2.39 10.64 23.20
N PRO A 14 -3.60 10.83 22.65
CA PRO A 14 -4.58 9.75 22.54
C PRO A 14 -3.94 8.51 21.91
N VAL A 15 -4.04 7.39 22.64
CA VAL A 15 -3.50 6.11 22.21
C VAL A 15 -4.10 5.77 20.84
N PRO A 16 -3.29 5.42 19.82
CA PRO A 16 -3.82 5.13 18.48
C PRO A 16 -4.88 4.02 18.54
N LEU A 17 -5.99 4.20 17.81
CA LEU A 17 -7.16 3.30 17.82
C LEU A 17 -6.77 1.81 17.71
N HIS A 18 -5.79 1.48 16.87
CA HIS A 18 -5.31 0.11 16.67
C HIS A 18 -4.74 -0.50 17.96
N THR A 19 -4.04 0.28 18.78
CA THR A 19 -3.47 -0.20 20.05
C THR A 19 -4.56 -0.59 21.03
N HIS A 20 -5.67 0.17 21.07
CA HIS A 20 -6.80 -0.14 21.94
C HIS A 20 -7.42 -1.48 21.56
N VAL A 21 -7.68 -1.69 20.26
CA VAL A 21 -8.21 -2.96 19.74
C VAL A 21 -7.29 -4.14 20.05
N ILE A 22 -5.97 -3.97 19.93
CA ILE A 22 -5.00 -5.00 20.29
C ILE A 22 -5.07 -5.28 21.80
N CYS A 23 -5.05 -4.24 22.64
CA CYS A 23 -5.15 -4.41 24.09
C CYS A 23 -6.43 -5.15 24.49
N ASP A 24 -7.58 -4.79 23.93
CA ASP A 24 -8.86 -5.43 24.21
C ASP A 24 -8.84 -6.90 23.79
N HIS A 25 -8.27 -7.23 22.62
CA HIS A 25 -8.21 -8.61 22.11
C HIS A 25 -7.45 -9.56 23.03
N TYR A 26 -6.37 -9.08 23.67
CA TYR A 26 -5.53 -9.88 24.57
C TYR A 26 -5.87 -9.68 26.05
N THR A 27 -6.90 -8.90 26.38
CA THR A 27 -7.31 -8.67 27.77
C THR A 27 -8.19 -9.81 28.27
N VAL A 28 -7.85 -10.33 29.45
CA VAL A 28 -8.56 -11.42 30.13
C VAL A 28 -8.87 -11.05 31.58
N PRO A 29 -10.01 -11.52 32.14
CA PRO A 29 -10.34 -11.28 33.53
C PRO A 29 -9.36 -12.06 34.43
N LYS A 30 -8.61 -11.35 35.28
CA LYS A 30 -7.75 -11.98 36.31
C LYS A 30 -8.51 -12.23 37.60
N THR A 31 -9.47 -11.38 37.92
CA THR A 31 -10.30 -11.43 39.13
C THR A 31 -11.64 -10.76 38.81
N ALA A 32 -12.69 -10.97 39.62
CA ALA A 32 -14.03 -10.39 39.41
C ALA A 32 -14.06 -8.85 39.23
N SER A 33 -13.00 -8.14 39.63
CA SER A 33 -12.87 -6.68 39.53
C SER A 33 -11.59 -6.21 38.83
N SER A 34 -10.79 -7.11 38.23
CA SER A 34 -9.55 -6.74 37.56
C SER A 34 -9.32 -7.58 36.31
N GLU A 35 -8.98 -6.88 35.25
CA GLU A 35 -8.55 -7.45 33.98
C GLU A 35 -7.04 -7.26 33.83
N VAL A 36 -6.41 -8.13 33.04
CA VAL A 36 -5.01 -8.05 32.69
C VAL A 36 -4.83 -8.47 31.24
N MET A 37 -3.83 -7.92 30.57
CA MET A 37 -3.45 -8.36 29.23
C MET A 37 -2.59 -9.63 29.32
N GLU A 38 -2.99 -10.68 28.62
CA GLU A 38 -2.21 -11.91 28.46
C GLU A 38 -1.06 -11.67 27.46
N TYR A 39 0.01 -11.03 27.92
CA TYR A 39 1.13 -10.64 27.06
C TYR A 39 1.84 -11.84 26.42
N SER A 40 1.84 -13.02 27.05
CA SER A 40 2.44 -14.24 26.48
C SER A 40 1.75 -14.67 25.20
N ARG A 41 0.41 -14.60 25.17
CA ARG A 41 -0.36 -14.93 23.96
C ARG A 41 -0.10 -13.94 22.84
N PHE A 42 0.00 -12.65 23.17
CA PHE A 42 0.39 -11.62 22.20
C PHE A 42 1.79 -11.88 21.62
N LEU A 43 2.78 -12.16 22.48
CA LEU A 43 4.14 -12.47 22.02
C LEU A 43 4.19 -13.72 21.15
N ASP A 44 3.40 -14.74 21.49
CA ASP A 44 3.30 -15.96 20.68
C ASP A 44 2.79 -15.67 19.27
N ASP A 45 1.76 -14.83 19.13
CA ASP A 45 1.23 -14.41 17.82
C ASP A 45 2.24 -13.55 17.03
N VAL A 46 3.03 -12.71 17.72
CA VAL A 46 4.12 -11.92 17.08
C VAL A 46 5.23 -12.83 16.58
N ASP A 47 5.63 -13.83 17.37
CA ASP A 47 6.68 -14.78 16.99
C ASP A 47 6.30 -15.61 15.76
N VAL A 48 5.01 -15.93 15.60
CA VAL A 48 4.48 -16.67 14.43
C VAL A 48 4.77 -15.97 13.10
N VAL A 49 4.89 -14.63 13.10
CA VAL A 49 5.25 -13.86 11.89
C VAL A 49 6.66 -14.20 11.40
N PHE A 50 7.56 -14.54 12.31
CA PHE A 50 8.95 -14.84 12.00
C PHE A 50 9.21 -16.34 11.85
N THR A 51 8.62 -17.16 12.72
CA THR A 51 8.90 -18.59 12.75
C THR A 51 7.80 -19.38 13.48
N LYS A 52 7.82 -20.70 13.31
CA LYS A 52 6.90 -21.59 14.01
C LYS A 52 7.56 -22.18 15.26
N LYS A 53 6.86 -22.16 16.40
CA LYS A 53 7.34 -22.80 17.62
C LYS A 53 7.38 -24.33 17.46
N HIS A 54 8.29 -24.97 18.20
CA HIS A 54 8.40 -26.42 18.34
C HIS A 54 8.78 -27.21 17.07
N LEU A 55 9.51 -26.59 16.15
CA LEU A 55 10.02 -27.27 14.94
C LEU A 55 10.93 -28.46 15.27
N GLU A 56 11.57 -28.49 16.45
CA GLU A 56 12.32 -29.66 16.92
C GLU A 56 11.45 -30.91 17.08
N LYS A 57 10.14 -30.75 17.25
CA LYS A 57 9.17 -31.86 17.37
C LYS A 57 8.57 -32.25 16.02
N THR A 58 8.72 -31.42 14.99
CA THR A 58 8.17 -31.61 13.65
C THR A 58 9.23 -31.38 12.56
N PRO A 59 10.30 -32.21 12.49
CA PRO A 59 11.44 -31.97 11.61
C PRO A 59 11.15 -32.06 10.11
N LEU A 60 9.98 -32.58 9.71
CA LEU A 60 9.54 -32.67 8.30
C LEU A 60 8.59 -31.53 7.90
N GLU A 61 8.31 -30.60 8.81
CA GLU A 61 7.43 -29.48 8.54
C GLU A 61 8.13 -28.43 7.68
N ASP A 62 7.51 -28.07 6.56
CA ASP A 62 8.00 -27.04 5.67
C ASP A 62 7.50 -25.66 6.13
N VAL A 63 8.42 -24.78 6.50
CA VAL A 63 8.12 -23.43 6.99
C VAL A 63 8.56 -22.43 5.93
N PRO A 64 7.66 -21.53 5.47
CA PRO A 64 8.03 -20.53 4.50
C PRO A 64 9.13 -19.62 5.06
N ALA A 65 10.08 -19.24 4.21
CA ALA A 65 11.22 -18.42 4.60
C ALA A 65 10.83 -17.01 5.07
N GLU A 66 9.66 -16.52 4.65
CA GLU A 66 9.11 -15.23 5.03
C GLU A 66 7.57 -15.22 4.96
N PRO A 67 6.90 -14.34 5.70
CA PRO A 67 5.45 -14.19 5.64
C PRO A 67 5.03 -13.46 4.36
N SER A 68 5.00 -14.19 3.23
CA SER A 68 4.70 -13.62 1.90
C SER A 68 3.35 -12.89 1.84
N GLU A 69 2.37 -13.31 2.66
CA GLU A 69 1.04 -12.68 2.77
C GLU A 69 1.10 -11.24 3.33
N LEU A 70 2.14 -10.89 4.10
CA LEU A 70 2.33 -9.55 4.67
C LEU A 70 3.22 -8.65 3.81
N LEU A 71 3.84 -9.21 2.76
CA LEU A 71 4.88 -8.54 1.98
C LEU A 71 4.41 -8.29 0.54
N ASP A 72 4.12 -7.04 0.19
CA ASP A 72 3.91 -6.67 -1.21
C ASP A 72 5.25 -6.38 -1.92
N ARG A 73 5.88 -7.44 -2.41
CA ARG A 73 7.11 -7.35 -3.24
C ARG A 73 6.89 -6.61 -4.56
N ASN A 74 5.65 -6.51 -5.03
CA ASN A 74 5.29 -5.96 -6.34
C ASN A 74 4.62 -4.58 -6.25
N ARG A 75 4.65 -3.94 -5.07
CA ARG A 75 4.05 -2.62 -4.80
C ARG A 75 4.41 -1.55 -5.81
N TYR A 76 5.62 -1.61 -6.38
CA TYR A 76 6.11 -0.66 -7.39
C TYR A 76 6.05 -1.19 -8.82
N GLN A 77 5.75 -2.47 -9.01
CA GLN A 77 5.68 -3.11 -10.32
C GLN A 77 4.25 -3.12 -10.89
N ARG A 78 3.23 -3.17 -10.02
CA ARG A 78 1.81 -3.19 -10.39
C ARG A 78 1.02 -2.32 -9.43
N SER A 79 -0.18 -1.87 -9.83
CA SER A 79 -1.11 -1.25 -8.88
C SER A 79 -1.30 -2.21 -7.70
N SER A 80 -1.00 -1.76 -6.48
CA SER A 80 -0.88 -2.55 -5.23
C SER A 80 -2.12 -3.38 -4.84
N ARG A 81 -3.19 -3.33 -5.64
CA ARG A 81 -4.40 -4.15 -5.50
C ARG A 81 -4.22 -5.67 -5.68
N ARG A 82 -3.01 -6.22 -5.51
CA ARG A 82 -2.76 -7.67 -5.50
C ARG A 82 -2.42 -8.28 -4.14
N ALA A 83 -2.33 -7.51 -3.06
CA ALA A 83 -2.17 -8.09 -1.72
C ALA A 83 -3.50 -8.50 -1.05
N LEU A 84 -4.65 -8.25 -1.68
CA LEU A 84 -5.91 -8.86 -1.27
C LEU A 84 -6.77 -9.11 -2.51
N ALA A 85 -6.71 -10.33 -3.07
CA ALA A 85 -7.67 -10.78 -4.09
C ALA A 85 -9.14 -10.66 -3.61
N ALA A 86 -9.37 -10.43 -2.31
CA ALA A 86 -10.67 -10.12 -1.71
C ALA A 86 -11.07 -8.63 -1.76
N CYS A 87 -10.14 -7.70 -2.06
CA CYS A 87 -10.40 -6.27 -2.30
C CYS A 87 -10.10 -5.86 -3.74
N LEU A 88 -10.36 -6.76 -4.70
CA LEU A 88 -11.01 -6.29 -5.93
C LEU A 88 -12.35 -5.68 -5.50
N VAL A 89 -12.31 -4.46 -4.97
CA VAL A 89 -13.43 -3.54 -5.06
C VAL A 89 -13.63 -3.42 -6.56
N ASP A 90 -14.55 -4.24 -7.05
CA ASP A 90 -15.11 -4.13 -8.38
C ASP A 90 -15.53 -2.67 -8.46
N ILE A 91 -14.73 -1.87 -9.15
CA ILE A 91 -15.01 -0.44 -9.29
C ILE A 91 -16.29 -0.27 -10.14
N GLY A 92 -16.90 -1.38 -10.57
CA GLY A 92 -17.96 -1.48 -11.53
C GLY A 92 -17.35 -1.63 -12.91
N GLU A 93 -17.90 -2.53 -13.72
CA GLU A 93 -17.48 -2.77 -15.10
C GLU A 93 -17.34 -1.47 -15.91
N ALA A 94 -18.26 -0.52 -15.70
CA ALA A 94 -18.23 0.78 -16.37
C ALA A 94 -17.02 1.65 -15.98
N LYS A 95 -16.61 1.64 -14.71
CA LYS A 95 -15.42 2.40 -14.26
C LYS A 95 -14.13 1.72 -14.70
N GLU A 96 -14.07 0.38 -14.68
CA GLU A 96 -12.87 -0.34 -15.15
C GLU A 96 -12.69 -0.17 -16.67
N ALA A 97 -13.78 -0.21 -17.46
CA ALA A 97 -13.74 0.11 -18.88
C ALA A 97 -13.21 1.54 -19.11
N ARG A 98 -13.74 2.52 -18.36
CA ARG A 98 -13.29 3.91 -18.47
C ARG A 98 -11.83 4.10 -18.04
N LEU A 99 -11.39 3.39 -17.00
CA LEU A 99 -10.01 3.37 -16.54
C LEU A 99 -9.09 2.80 -17.64
N GLY A 100 -9.49 1.70 -18.28
CA GLY A 100 -8.79 1.11 -19.40
C GLY A 100 -8.63 2.07 -20.58
N GLU A 101 -9.69 2.79 -20.96
CA GLU A 101 -9.65 3.83 -22.01
C GLU A 101 -8.65 4.94 -21.67
N VAL A 102 -8.67 5.43 -20.43
CA VAL A 102 -7.78 6.52 -19.98
C VAL A 102 -6.33 6.03 -19.96
N MET A 103 -6.06 4.85 -19.39
CA MET A 103 -4.73 4.26 -19.35
C MET A 103 -4.16 4.05 -20.76
N ALA A 104 -4.97 3.48 -21.67
CA ALA A 104 -4.57 3.27 -23.06
C ALA A 104 -4.30 4.61 -23.77
N ARG A 105 -5.08 5.66 -23.51
CA ARG A 105 -4.87 6.98 -24.09
C ARG A 105 -3.57 7.63 -23.60
N ILE A 106 -3.28 7.52 -22.31
CA ILE A 106 -2.03 8.04 -21.72
C ILE A 106 -0.84 7.27 -22.30
N SER A 107 -0.87 5.93 -22.26
CA SER A 107 0.19 5.06 -22.78
C SER A 107 0.48 5.33 -24.26
N ASN A 108 -0.53 5.32 -25.13
CA ASN A 108 -0.36 5.66 -26.55
C ASN A 108 0.23 7.06 -26.79
N THR A 109 -0.05 8.01 -25.89
CA THR A 109 0.51 9.37 -26.00
C THR A 109 1.96 9.41 -25.58
N CYS A 110 2.32 8.69 -24.51
CA CYS A 110 3.70 8.52 -24.06
C CYS A 110 4.55 7.83 -25.13
N ASP A 111 4.07 6.71 -25.69
CA ASP A 111 4.78 5.94 -26.71
C ASP A 111 5.07 6.78 -27.96
N LYS A 112 4.04 7.47 -28.48
CA LYS A 112 4.18 8.30 -29.70
C LYS A 112 5.10 9.50 -29.51
N ARG A 113 5.23 9.99 -28.28
CA ARG A 113 6.06 11.16 -27.95
C ARG A 113 7.42 10.78 -27.35
N GLY A 114 7.67 9.49 -27.08
CA GLY A 114 8.87 9.01 -26.39
C GLY A 114 9.01 9.59 -24.97
N ILE A 115 7.90 9.71 -24.24
CA ILE A 115 7.88 10.33 -22.90
C ILE A 115 8.03 9.27 -21.83
N LEU A 116 9.12 9.36 -21.06
CA LEU A 116 9.28 8.62 -19.79
C LEU A 116 8.53 9.38 -18.69
N LEU A 117 7.51 8.77 -18.08
CA LEU A 117 6.68 9.44 -17.07
C LEU A 117 7.37 9.60 -15.72
N LYS A 118 8.09 8.57 -15.28
CA LYS A 118 8.68 8.50 -13.94
C LYS A 118 9.52 9.75 -13.58
N PRO A 119 10.42 10.28 -14.44
CA PRO A 119 11.21 11.47 -14.12
C PRO A 119 10.38 12.72 -13.81
N PHE A 120 9.21 12.92 -14.46
CA PHE A 120 8.35 14.08 -14.19
C PHE A 120 7.70 14.01 -12.81
N PHE A 121 7.42 12.80 -12.34
CA PHE A 121 6.90 12.56 -11.00
C PHE A 121 8.01 12.59 -9.94
N ASP A 122 9.21 12.11 -10.25
CA ASP A 122 10.38 12.22 -9.35
C ASP A 122 10.61 13.70 -8.98
N ASP A 123 10.53 14.60 -9.94
CA ASP A 123 10.63 16.06 -9.73
C ASP A 123 9.51 16.61 -8.83
N ALA A 124 8.28 16.13 -8.99
CA ALA A 124 7.16 16.54 -8.12
C ALA A 124 7.21 15.91 -6.71
N ALA A 125 7.82 14.73 -6.58
CA ALA A 125 8.02 14.05 -5.32
C ALA A 125 9.16 14.67 -4.49
N ALA A 126 10.15 15.27 -5.16
CA ALA A 126 11.30 15.92 -4.52
C ALA A 126 10.99 17.32 -3.94
N ASP A 127 9.83 17.91 -4.26
CA ASP A 127 9.40 19.22 -3.73
C ASP A 127 9.15 19.15 -2.22
N ASP A 128 9.55 20.20 -1.48
CA ASP A 128 9.45 20.29 -0.02
C ASP A 128 8.00 20.28 0.49
N HIS A 129 7.04 20.66 -0.36
CA HIS A 129 5.60 20.61 -0.10
C HIS A 129 4.93 19.30 -0.54
N SER A 130 5.72 18.30 -0.95
CA SER A 130 5.21 17.01 -1.42
C SER A 130 4.91 16.04 -0.27
N ALA A 131 4.41 14.86 -0.63
CA ALA A 131 4.04 13.79 0.29
C ALA A 131 5.20 13.30 1.19
N LYS A 132 6.46 13.57 0.78
CA LYS A 132 7.72 13.07 1.40
C LYS A 132 7.78 11.55 1.58
N LEU A 133 6.84 10.82 0.98
CA LEU A 133 6.78 9.38 0.93
C LEU A 133 7.37 8.91 -0.41
N TYR A 134 8.36 8.03 -0.34
CA TYR A 134 9.03 7.52 -1.53
C TYR A 134 8.04 6.84 -2.48
N GLY A 135 8.14 7.17 -3.77
CA GLY A 135 7.29 6.61 -4.83
C GLY A 135 5.84 7.11 -4.83
N HIS A 136 5.53 8.13 -4.04
CA HIS A 136 4.19 8.70 -3.92
C HIS A 136 4.17 10.20 -4.16
N VAL A 137 3.05 10.68 -4.70
CA VAL A 137 2.72 12.11 -4.84
C VAL A 137 1.29 12.33 -4.37
N THR A 138 0.93 13.55 -4.00
CA THR A 138 -0.46 13.87 -3.67
C THR A 138 -1.35 13.83 -4.92
N ALA A 139 -2.65 13.54 -4.77
CA ALA A 139 -3.58 13.53 -5.91
C ALA A 139 -3.59 14.84 -6.76
N PRO A 140 -3.50 16.05 -6.16
CA PRO A 140 -3.37 17.29 -6.93
C PRO A 140 -2.08 17.37 -7.75
N GLN A 141 -0.94 17.00 -7.14
CA GLN A 141 0.35 16.94 -7.85
C GLN A 141 0.30 15.92 -8.99
N PHE A 142 -0.35 14.77 -8.78
CA PHE A 142 -0.52 13.75 -9.80
C PHE A 142 -1.23 14.31 -11.06
N LYS A 143 -2.38 14.97 -10.86
CA LYS A 143 -3.13 15.62 -11.95
C LYS A 143 -2.33 16.73 -12.61
N GLN A 144 -1.60 17.53 -11.82
CA GLN A 144 -0.80 18.64 -12.33
C GLN A 144 0.36 18.16 -13.20
N VAL A 145 1.07 17.10 -12.79
CA VAL A 145 2.15 16.50 -13.58
C VAL A 145 1.63 16.05 -14.94
N LEU A 146 0.54 15.29 -14.98
CA LEU A 146 -0.06 14.81 -16.24
C LEU A 146 -0.49 15.97 -17.16
N ASN A 147 -1.23 16.95 -16.63
CA ASN A 147 -1.79 18.03 -17.44
C ASN A 147 -0.76 19.07 -17.87
N VAL A 148 0.13 19.48 -16.96
CA VAL A 148 1.01 20.64 -17.16
C VAL A 148 2.40 20.22 -17.61
N LYS A 149 3.03 19.29 -16.89
CA LYS A 149 4.42 18.90 -17.17
C LYS A 149 4.51 17.95 -18.37
N VAL A 150 3.62 16.97 -18.44
CA VAL A 150 3.57 15.96 -19.50
C VAL A 150 2.73 16.42 -20.70
N GLY A 151 1.74 17.30 -20.47
CA GLY A 151 0.86 17.82 -21.52
C GLY A 151 -0.17 16.80 -22.02
N ILE A 152 -0.62 15.91 -21.14
CA ILE A 152 -1.72 14.97 -21.38
C ILE A 152 -2.95 15.46 -20.62
N ARG A 153 -4.00 15.80 -21.37
CA ARG A 153 -5.24 16.29 -20.76
C ARG A 153 -5.98 15.17 -20.05
N VAL A 154 -6.17 15.33 -18.74
CA VAL A 154 -6.92 14.43 -17.86
C VAL A 154 -7.92 15.25 -17.07
N SER A 155 -9.20 14.90 -17.16
CA SER A 155 -10.27 15.57 -16.40
C SER A 155 -10.16 15.27 -14.90
N ASP A 156 -10.88 16.02 -14.07
CA ASP A 156 -10.97 15.73 -12.63
C ASP A 156 -11.48 14.32 -12.33
N SER A 157 -12.52 13.89 -13.04
CA SER A 157 -13.10 12.55 -12.89
C SER A 157 -12.12 11.44 -13.28
N GLU A 158 -11.33 11.64 -14.35
CA GLU A 158 -10.33 10.67 -14.79
C GLU A 158 -9.14 10.63 -13.83
N ALA A 159 -8.69 11.79 -13.33
CA ALA A 159 -7.62 11.86 -12.34
C ALA A 159 -8.01 11.20 -11.02
N GLN A 160 -9.25 11.39 -10.58
CA GLN A 160 -9.77 10.71 -9.39
C GLN A 160 -9.84 9.19 -9.59
N LEU A 161 -10.31 8.73 -10.76
CA LEU A 161 -10.36 7.30 -11.08
C LEU A 161 -8.97 6.65 -11.08
N LEU A 162 -7.96 7.34 -11.61
CA LEU A 162 -6.56 6.91 -11.56
C LEU A 162 -6.03 6.90 -10.11
N ALA A 163 -6.30 7.95 -9.34
CA ALA A 163 -5.91 8.00 -7.93
C ALA A 163 -6.54 6.86 -7.12
N GLU A 164 -7.82 6.55 -7.32
CA GLU A 164 -8.50 5.40 -6.70
C GLU A 164 -7.85 4.06 -7.07
N LYS A 165 -7.30 3.91 -8.28
CA LYS A 165 -6.60 2.67 -8.69
C LYS A 165 -5.22 2.53 -8.07
N PHE A 166 -4.49 3.64 -7.93
CA PHE A 166 -3.07 3.66 -7.56
C PHE A 166 -2.82 4.31 -6.18
N HIS A 167 -3.83 4.41 -5.31
CA HIS A 167 -3.65 5.00 -3.99
C HIS A 167 -2.75 4.16 -3.08
N HIS A 168 -2.13 4.79 -2.09
CA HIS A 168 -1.41 4.09 -1.01
C HIS A 168 -2.42 3.45 -0.04
N GLU A 169 -2.17 2.20 0.37
CA GLU A 169 -3.07 1.40 1.21
C GLU A 169 -3.45 2.11 2.51
N ASP A 170 -2.46 2.69 3.21
CA ASP A 170 -2.69 3.40 4.48
C ASP A 170 -3.02 4.89 4.33
N LEU A 171 -2.68 5.49 3.18
CA LEU A 171 -2.72 6.95 2.95
C LEU A 171 -3.41 7.22 1.62
N THR A 172 -4.73 7.05 1.61
CA THR A 172 -5.57 7.07 0.40
C THR A 172 -5.47 8.34 -0.45
N GLU A 173 -5.00 9.45 0.13
CA GLU A 173 -4.74 10.74 -0.54
C GLU A 173 -3.46 10.76 -1.39
N LEU A 174 -2.59 9.77 -1.19
CA LEU A 174 -1.32 9.62 -1.89
C LEU A 174 -1.45 8.62 -3.04
N VAL A 175 -0.82 8.94 -4.17
CA VAL A 175 -0.85 8.15 -5.39
C VAL A 175 0.54 7.58 -5.65
N ASN A 176 0.63 6.26 -5.80
CA ASN A 176 1.82 5.51 -6.17
C ASN A 176 2.14 5.74 -7.66
N TYR A 177 2.93 6.77 -7.95
CA TYR A 177 3.27 7.12 -9.32
C TYR A 177 4.26 6.14 -9.96
N ILE A 178 5.02 5.38 -9.17
CA ILE A 178 5.97 4.39 -9.71
C ILE A 178 5.18 3.25 -10.34
N ALA A 179 4.21 2.69 -9.62
CA ALA A 179 3.33 1.65 -10.15
C ALA A 179 2.51 2.13 -11.36
N PHE A 180 2.03 3.38 -11.32
CA PHE A 180 1.37 4.00 -12.46
C PHE A 180 2.30 4.12 -13.67
N SER A 181 3.51 4.64 -13.47
CA SER A 181 4.50 4.81 -14.55
C SER A 181 4.88 3.48 -15.18
N ALA A 182 5.12 2.44 -14.36
CA ALA A 182 5.47 1.10 -14.82
C ALA A 182 4.34 0.43 -15.66
N MET A 183 3.07 0.75 -15.36
CA MET A 183 1.93 0.25 -16.14
C MET A 183 1.70 1.01 -17.44
N VAL A 184 2.07 2.29 -17.50
CA VAL A 184 1.86 3.13 -18.69
C VAL A 184 3.01 3.02 -19.68
N ASP A 185 4.25 2.94 -19.17
CA ASP A 185 5.50 2.84 -19.90
C ASP A 185 6.34 1.71 -19.27
N PRO A 186 6.00 0.44 -19.55
CA PRO A 186 6.78 -0.69 -19.06
C PRO A 186 8.18 -0.63 -19.67
N HIS A 187 9.21 -0.61 -18.83
CA HIS A 187 10.60 -0.61 -19.28
C HIS A 187 10.83 -1.75 -20.30
N LEU A 188 11.40 -1.40 -21.46
CA LEU A 188 11.65 -2.30 -22.59
C LEU A 188 12.45 -3.58 -22.26
N GLY A 189 12.99 -3.73 -21.05
CA GLY A 189 13.56 -4.99 -20.56
C GLY A 189 12.58 -6.17 -20.56
N ALA A 190 11.26 -5.91 -20.64
CA ALA A 190 10.25 -6.94 -20.83
C ALA A 190 10.21 -7.53 -22.25
N PHE A 191 10.89 -6.95 -23.25
CA PHE A 191 10.98 -7.53 -24.60
C PHE A 191 11.96 -8.71 -24.68
N GLU A 192 12.92 -8.84 -23.76
CA GLU A 192 13.89 -9.95 -23.78
C GLU A 192 13.27 -11.28 -23.31
N GLU A 193 12.26 -11.25 -22.44
CA GLU A 193 11.56 -12.47 -21.98
C GLU A 193 10.44 -12.95 -22.94
N MET A 194 10.00 -12.12 -23.88
CA MET A 194 9.00 -12.48 -24.90
C MET A 194 9.60 -13.02 -26.21
N VAL A 195 10.94 -13.03 -26.33
CA VAL A 195 11.67 -13.48 -27.53
C VAL A 195 12.52 -14.74 -27.26
N GLN A 196 12.39 -15.37 -26.09
CA GLN A 196 12.92 -16.71 -25.79
C GLN A 196 11.82 -17.76 -25.79
#